data_AF-A0A1M2VYJ0-F1
#
_entry.id   AF-A0A1M2VYJ0-F1
#
_cell.length_a   1.000
_cell.length_b   1.000
_cell.length_c   1.000
_cell.angle_alpha   90.00
_cell.angle_beta   90.00
_cell.angle_gamma   90.00
#
_symmetry.space_group_name_H-M   'P 1'
#
loop_
_entity.id
_entity.type
_entity.pdbx_description
1 polymer ?
#
loop_
_entity_poly.entity_id
_entity_poly.type
_entity_poly.pdbx_seq_one_letter_code
_entity_poly.pdbx_strand_id
1 'polypeptide(L)'
;MCGILFLLCAANADHGTLETLRELFPKLQEAICSRGPDAQDTICYDMLQAKLTFSASELRLRGDAFIKQPHTDEKGNILCWNGEIFEGIEVRADENDGAKLLEALQGAEHQQDVVNVFGRIEGPHVAPDEPIDLLNVAFENPRKIAVRVDGNVGGLPKREKKQKLREPLDYSTVKVSFDVPDRLTGLQELEELRRLCPNRTWNFLEINVPFDESQNARPIVEALMFPSRTVMDMSLAIALYFAARAEGQIRTHPGAEPTPYTSPARVLLNGLGSDELLGGYGRHRTAFKAAGWQAVIDELQLEIDRIPTRNLGRDDRVISSWGKETRHPFLSLSVVNFLAQLPVHMKMDPRLESGLGEKLLLRLAARKVGLVEASSRKKRAMQFGSHSARMAPGEGDKKGDILIET
;
A
#
# COMPACT_ATOMS: atom_id res chain seq x y z
N MET A 1 -7.17 -15.71 -11.12
CA MET A 1 -6.11 -16.02 -10.13
C MET A 1 -6.25 -17.48 -9.79
N CYS A 2 -5.23 -18.30 -9.92
CA CYS A 2 -5.23 -19.72 -9.55
C CYS A 2 -5.73 -20.00 -8.11
N GLY A 3 -5.99 -21.26 -7.79
CA GLY A 3 -6.43 -21.71 -6.48
C GLY A 3 -5.64 -22.93 -6.00
N ILE A 4 -5.28 -22.95 -4.71
CA ILE A 4 -4.65 -24.10 -4.04
C ILE A 4 -5.49 -24.42 -2.81
N LEU A 5 -5.77 -25.71 -2.63
CA LEU A 5 -6.44 -26.25 -1.46
C LEU A 5 -5.62 -27.43 -0.94
N PHE A 6 -5.34 -27.42 0.36
CA PHE A 6 -4.62 -28.48 1.04
C PHE A 6 -5.44 -29.00 2.21
N LEU A 7 -5.53 -30.32 2.33
CA LEU A 7 -6.17 -31.00 3.45
C LEU A 7 -5.20 -32.00 4.08
N LEU A 8 -5.01 -31.85 5.39
CA LEU A 8 -4.33 -32.81 6.25
C LEU A 8 -5.38 -33.50 7.13
N CYS A 9 -5.51 -34.81 6.99
CA CYS A 9 -6.40 -35.61 7.80
C CYS A 9 -5.59 -36.59 8.65
N ALA A 10 -5.48 -36.37 9.95
CA ALA A 10 -4.80 -37.29 10.84
C ALA A 10 -5.56 -38.63 10.96
N ALA A 11 -4.85 -39.75 11.09
CA ALA A 11 -5.45 -41.08 11.19
C ALA A 11 -6.28 -41.27 12.47
N ASN A 12 -6.03 -40.47 13.50
CA ASN A 12 -6.77 -40.45 14.76
C ASN A 12 -7.81 -39.32 14.84
N ALA A 13 -8.14 -38.67 13.72
CA ALA A 13 -9.20 -37.67 13.69
C ALA A 13 -10.53 -38.29 14.13
N ASP A 14 -11.29 -37.58 14.95
CA ASP A 14 -12.59 -38.04 15.41
C ASP A 14 -13.61 -38.05 14.26
N HIS A 15 -14.66 -38.86 14.42
CA HIS A 15 -15.67 -39.06 13.38
C HIS A 15 -16.36 -37.75 12.97
N GLY A 16 -16.63 -36.84 13.91
CA GLY A 16 -17.31 -35.58 13.62
C GLY A 16 -16.46 -34.66 12.76
N THR A 17 -15.15 -34.57 13.06
CA THR A 17 -14.18 -33.84 12.25
C THR A 17 -14.08 -34.44 10.83
N LEU A 18 -14.01 -35.76 10.72
CA LEU A 18 -13.94 -36.45 9.42
C LEU A 18 -15.17 -36.19 8.54
N GLU A 19 -16.36 -36.22 9.14
CA GLU A 19 -17.63 -35.96 8.45
C GLU A 19 -17.71 -34.51 7.97
N THR A 20 -17.37 -33.56 8.83
CA THR A 20 -17.30 -32.12 8.48
C THR A 20 -16.33 -31.90 7.30
N LEU A 21 -15.15 -32.50 7.35
CA LEU A 21 -14.16 -32.37 6.27
C LEU A 21 -14.65 -33.00 4.96
N ARG A 22 -15.34 -34.16 5.01
CA ARG A 22 -15.94 -34.80 3.84
C ARG A 22 -17.00 -33.93 3.17
N GLU A 23 -17.78 -33.18 3.95
CA GLU A 23 -18.79 -32.26 3.41
C GLU A 23 -18.19 -30.95 2.89
N LEU A 24 -17.19 -30.41 3.60
CA LEU A 24 -16.61 -29.11 3.30
C LEU A 24 -15.65 -29.16 2.11
N PHE A 25 -14.83 -30.21 2.02
CA PHE A 25 -13.75 -30.28 1.04
C PHE A 25 -14.23 -30.18 -0.42
N PRO A 26 -15.30 -30.89 -0.85
CA PRO A 26 -15.82 -30.73 -2.22
C PRO A 26 -16.31 -29.31 -2.53
N LYS A 27 -16.93 -28.63 -1.56
CA LYS A 27 -17.39 -27.24 -1.71
C LYS A 27 -16.21 -26.28 -1.86
N LEU A 28 -15.14 -26.50 -1.10
CA LEU A 28 -13.91 -25.73 -1.24
C LEU A 28 -13.20 -26.01 -2.57
N GLN A 29 -13.19 -27.26 -3.02
CA GLN A 29 -12.68 -27.63 -4.34
C GLN A 29 -13.45 -26.91 -5.45
N GLU A 30 -14.78 -26.93 -5.42
CA GLU A 30 -15.62 -26.20 -6.38
C GLU A 30 -15.35 -24.69 -6.36
N ALA A 31 -15.19 -24.10 -5.18
CA ALA A 31 -14.85 -22.69 -5.03
C ALA A 31 -13.50 -22.34 -5.66
N ILE A 32 -12.49 -23.21 -5.56
CA ILE A 32 -11.20 -22.98 -6.22
C ILE A 32 -11.26 -23.27 -7.73
N CYS A 33 -12.13 -24.14 -8.24
CA CYS A 33 -12.25 -24.35 -9.70
C CYS A 33 -12.58 -23.04 -10.45
N SER A 34 -13.41 -22.18 -9.87
CA SER A 34 -13.79 -20.88 -10.45
C SER A 34 -12.60 -19.90 -10.58
N ARG A 35 -11.52 -20.16 -9.84
CA ARG A 35 -10.31 -19.32 -9.79
C ARG A 35 -9.32 -19.67 -10.91
N GLY A 36 -9.25 -20.95 -11.25
CA GLY A 36 -8.39 -21.51 -12.30
C GLY A 36 -9.19 -22.45 -13.21
N PRO A 37 -9.87 -21.92 -14.24
CA PRO A 37 -10.76 -22.71 -15.11
C PRO A 37 -10.00 -23.56 -16.14
N ASP A 38 -8.71 -23.31 -16.37
CA ASP A 38 -7.97 -23.89 -17.51
C ASP A 38 -7.52 -25.34 -17.23
N ALA A 39 -7.15 -25.65 -15.99
CA ALA A 39 -6.86 -27.01 -15.55
C ALA A 39 -7.13 -27.20 -14.05
N GLN A 40 -7.56 -28.39 -13.66
CA GLN A 40 -7.71 -28.77 -12.26
C GLN A 40 -7.19 -30.19 -12.05
N ASP A 41 -6.52 -30.42 -10.92
CA ASP A 41 -6.12 -31.77 -10.52
C ASP A 41 -6.10 -31.92 -9.00
N THR A 42 -6.07 -33.17 -8.54
CA THR A 42 -5.97 -33.51 -7.11
C THR A 42 -5.13 -34.74 -6.90
N ILE A 43 -4.12 -34.61 -6.03
CA ILE A 43 -3.25 -35.69 -5.61
C ILE A 43 -3.52 -36.01 -4.15
N CYS A 44 -3.72 -37.29 -3.85
CA CYS A 44 -3.82 -37.81 -2.50
C CYS A 44 -2.57 -38.62 -2.16
N TYR A 45 -2.04 -38.42 -0.96
CA TYR A 45 -0.90 -39.17 -0.45
C TYR A 45 -1.21 -39.72 0.94
N ASP A 46 -1.22 -41.04 1.05
CA ASP A 46 -1.48 -41.74 2.31
C ASP A 46 -0.18 -41.96 3.08
N MET A 47 -0.10 -41.43 4.31
CA MET A 47 0.99 -41.65 5.25
C MET A 47 0.52 -42.54 6.42
N LEU A 48 1.48 -43.12 7.14
CA LEU A 48 1.23 -44.02 8.29
C LEU A 48 0.21 -43.47 9.31
N GLN A 49 0.19 -42.16 9.53
CA GLN A 49 -0.67 -41.52 10.54
C GLN A 49 -1.49 -40.35 9.98
N ALA A 50 -1.51 -40.14 8.67
CA ALA A 50 -2.25 -39.05 8.07
C ALA A 50 -2.53 -39.29 6.59
N LYS A 51 -3.58 -38.68 6.06
CA LYS A 51 -3.82 -38.54 4.63
C LYS A 51 -3.65 -37.09 4.22
N LEU A 52 -2.87 -36.86 3.18
CA LEU A 52 -2.64 -35.56 2.57
C LEU A 52 -3.43 -35.48 1.27
N THR A 53 -4.19 -34.40 1.05
CA THR A 53 -4.86 -34.14 -0.22
C THR A 53 -4.47 -32.74 -0.71
N PHE A 54 -3.92 -32.68 -1.91
CA PHE A 54 -3.51 -31.46 -2.58
C PHE A 54 -4.41 -31.27 -3.80
N SER A 55 -5.13 -30.17 -3.86
CA SER A 55 -5.96 -29.79 -5.01
C SER A 55 -5.50 -28.44 -5.54
N ALA A 56 -5.34 -28.33 -6.84
CA ALA A 56 -4.95 -27.08 -7.46
C ALA A 56 -5.79 -26.81 -8.71
N SER A 57 -6.06 -25.53 -8.95
CA SER A 57 -6.79 -25.02 -10.10
C SER A 57 -5.97 -23.92 -10.77
N GLU A 58 -5.73 -24.07 -12.06
CA GLU A 58 -4.78 -23.27 -12.82
C GLU A 58 -5.52 -22.31 -13.78
N LEU A 59 -5.08 -21.06 -13.80
CA LEU A 59 -5.41 -20.06 -14.79
C LEU A 59 -4.12 -19.78 -15.56
N ARG A 60 -4.06 -20.22 -16.81
CA ARG A 60 -2.85 -20.18 -17.62
C ARG A 60 -2.60 -18.76 -18.11
N LEU A 61 -1.45 -18.22 -17.71
CA LEU A 61 -0.98 -16.91 -18.16
C LEU A 61 0.22 -17.00 -19.12
N ARG A 62 0.95 -18.13 -19.11
CA ARG A 62 2.14 -18.43 -19.93
C ARG A 62 2.22 -19.94 -20.26
N GLY A 63 3.00 -20.30 -21.28
CA GLY A 63 3.18 -21.69 -21.74
C GLY A 63 2.18 -22.15 -22.81
N ASP A 64 2.62 -23.06 -23.66
CA ASP A 64 1.88 -23.47 -24.87
C ASP A 64 0.92 -24.64 -24.62
N ALA A 65 1.09 -25.35 -23.49
CA ALA A 65 0.32 -26.52 -23.11
C ALA A 65 -0.37 -26.34 -21.74
N PHE A 66 -1.47 -27.07 -21.53
CA PHE A 66 -2.08 -27.18 -20.19
C PHE A 66 -1.14 -28.00 -19.31
N ILE A 67 -0.56 -27.37 -18.28
CA ILE A 67 0.24 -28.08 -17.28
C ILE A 67 -0.63 -28.24 -16.03
N LYS A 68 -0.96 -29.49 -15.72
CA LYS A 68 -1.70 -29.82 -14.51
C LYS A 68 -0.80 -29.70 -13.29
N GLN A 69 -1.33 -29.12 -12.23
CA GLN A 69 -0.76 -29.15 -10.89
C GLN A 69 -1.80 -29.74 -9.93
N PRO A 70 -1.41 -30.33 -8.79
CA PRO A 70 -0.08 -30.32 -8.16
C PRO A 70 1.04 -30.99 -8.98
N HIS A 71 2.22 -30.38 -9.05
CA HIS A 71 3.39 -30.97 -9.72
C HIS A 71 4.04 -32.03 -8.83
N THR A 72 4.54 -33.11 -9.42
CA THR A 72 5.24 -34.18 -8.71
C THR A 72 6.54 -34.58 -9.41
N ASP A 73 7.48 -35.10 -8.64
CA ASP A 73 8.72 -35.69 -9.16
C ASP A 73 8.86 -37.18 -8.79
N GLU A 74 9.92 -37.81 -9.30
CA GLU A 74 10.22 -39.23 -9.04
C GLU A 74 10.62 -39.50 -7.58
N LYS A 75 10.99 -38.48 -6.81
CA LYS A 75 11.33 -38.57 -5.38
C LYS A 75 10.09 -38.48 -4.48
N GLY A 76 8.91 -38.22 -5.04
CA GLY A 76 7.66 -38.07 -4.30
C GLY A 76 7.45 -36.67 -3.72
N ASN A 77 8.22 -35.66 -4.16
CA ASN A 77 7.96 -34.27 -3.80
C ASN A 77 6.68 -33.78 -4.50
N ILE A 78 5.93 -32.92 -3.82
CA ILE A 78 4.68 -32.34 -4.33
C ILE A 78 4.77 -30.82 -4.23
N LEU A 79 4.57 -30.12 -5.34
CA LEU A 79 4.55 -28.65 -5.39
C LEU A 79 3.22 -28.15 -5.95
N CYS A 80 2.53 -27.32 -5.16
CA CYS A 80 1.43 -26.48 -5.63
C CYS A 80 1.95 -25.05 -5.72
N TRP A 81 1.85 -24.42 -6.90
CA TRP A 81 2.43 -23.10 -7.14
C TRP A 81 1.44 -22.20 -7.88
N ASN A 82 1.16 -21.05 -7.28
CA ASN A 82 0.33 -19.99 -7.85
C ASN A 82 1.18 -18.73 -7.98
N GLY A 83 1.73 -18.50 -9.17
CA GLY A 83 2.45 -17.27 -9.49
C GLY A 83 3.39 -17.44 -10.67
N GLU A 84 3.99 -16.34 -11.08
CA GLU A 84 4.96 -16.28 -12.16
C GLU A 84 6.36 -16.03 -11.61
N ILE A 85 7.35 -16.67 -12.22
CA ILE A 85 8.76 -16.43 -11.97
C ILE A 85 9.24 -15.44 -13.03
N PHE A 86 9.68 -14.27 -12.59
CA PHE A 86 10.14 -13.21 -13.50
C PHE A 86 11.65 -13.26 -13.67
N GLU A 87 12.38 -13.45 -12.57
CA GLU A 87 13.84 -13.62 -12.56
C GLU A 87 14.25 -14.66 -11.50
N GLY A 88 15.53 -15.05 -11.50
CA GLY A 88 16.09 -16.01 -10.55
C GLY A 88 16.09 -17.47 -11.01
N ILE A 89 15.09 -17.85 -11.80
CA ILE A 89 15.01 -19.13 -12.50
C ILE A 89 14.70 -18.81 -13.96
N GLU A 90 15.46 -19.37 -14.88
CA GLU A 90 15.21 -19.18 -16.32
C GLU A 90 13.96 -19.98 -16.71
N VAL A 91 12.93 -19.26 -17.14
CA VAL A 91 11.66 -19.81 -17.64
C VAL A 91 11.41 -19.22 -19.02
N ARG A 92 11.40 -20.06 -20.06
CA ARG A 92 11.10 -19.66 -21.43
C ARG A 92 9.59 -19.44 -21.60
N ALA A 93 9.21 -18.71 -22.66
CA ALA A 93 7.81 -18.37 -22.92
C ALA A 93 6.90 -19.61 -23.14
N ASP A 94 7.48 -20.70 -23.61
CA ASP A 94 6.83 -22.00 -23.85
C ASP A 94 6.83 -22.93 -22.62
N GLU A 95 7.52 -22.55 -21.55
CA GLU A 95 7.64 -23.33 -20.31
C GLU A 95 6.63 -22.89 -19.23
N ASN A 96 6.48 -23.73 -18.19
CA ASN A 96 5.62 -23.45 -17.04
C ASN A 96 6.47 -23.19 -15.78
N ASP A 97 6.19 -22.08 -15.12
CA ASP A 97 6.93 -21.59 -13.95
C ASP A 97 6.95 -22.62 -12.81
N GLY A 98 5.80 -23.22 -12.48
CA GLY A 98 5.69 -24.21 -11.41
C GLY A 98 6.51 -25.48 -11.68
N ALA A 99 6.54 -25.94 -12.93
CA ALA A 99 7.37 -27.07 -13.34
C ALA A 99 8.88 -26.75 -13.24
N LYS A 100 9.30 -25.57 -13.71
CA LYS A 100 10.71 -25.12 -13.60
C LYS A 100 11.14 -24.91 -12.15
N LEU A 101 10.23 -24.44 -11.31
CA LEU A 101 10.46 -24.32 -9.88
C LEU A 101 10.64 -25.70 -9.23
N LEU A 102 9.81 -26.69 -9.57
CA LEU A 102 9.97 -28.05 -9.07
C LEU A 102 11.32 -28.64 -9.52
N GLU A 103 11.70 -28.46 -10.79
CA GLU A 103 13.02 -28.88 -11.30
C GLU A 103 14.17 -28.25 -10.52
N ALA A 104 14.09 -26.95 -10.23
CA ALA A 104 15.10 -26.27 -9.40
C ALA A 104 15.15 -26.80 -7.96
N LEU A 105 14.00 -27.23 -7.41
CA LEU A 105 13.89 -27.81 -6.06
C LEU A 105 14.36 -29.27 -6.00
N GLN A 106 14.39 -30.02 -7.11
CA GLN A 106 14.82 -31.43 -7.11
C GLN A 106 16.26 -31.63 -6.63
N GLY A 107 17.11 -30.60 -6.75
CA GLY A 107 18.48 -30.59 -6.26
C GLY A 107 18.65 -30.20 -4.79
N ALA A 108 17.57 -29.84 -4.09
CA ALA A 108 17.62 -29.47 -2.68
C ALA A 108 17.69 -30.72 -1.79
N GLU A 109 18.74 -30.83 -0.98
CA GLU A 109 18.91 -31.94 -0.02
C GLU A 109 18.61 -31.49 1.41
N HIS A 110 18.72 -30.19 1.68
CA HIS A 110 18.50 -29.58 2.99
C HIS A 110 17.48 -28.44 2.92
N GLN A 111 16.87 -28.13 4.07
CA GLN A 111 15.90 -27.03 4.20
C GLN A 111 16.46 -25.70 3.69
N GLN A 112 17.75 -25.44 3.91
CA GLN A 112 18.39 -24.21 3.45
C GLN A 112 18.45 -24.13 1.91
N ASP A 113 18.57 -25.25 1.21
CA ASP A 113 18.59 -25.27 -0.26
C ASP A 113 17.24 -24.84 -0.82
N VAL A 114 16.15 -25.32 -0.22
CA VAL A 114 14.78 -24.89 -0.57
C VAL A 114 14.64 -23.38 -0.39
N VAL A 115 15.05 -22.84 0.77
CA VAL A 115 15.04 -21.39 1.03
C VAL A 115 15.88 -20.62 0.01
N ASN A 116 17.05 -21.16 -0.36
CA ASN A 116 17.93 -20.54 -1.34
C ASN A 116 17.31 -20.51 -2.75
N VAL A 117 16.60 -21.57 -3.16
CA VAL A 117 15.90 -21.61 -4.46
C VAL A 117 14.79 -20.55 -4.49
N PHE A 118 13.91 -20.52 -3.49
CA PHE A 118 12.86 -19.51 -3.41
C PHE A 118 13.42 -18.09 -3.28
N GLY A 119 14.53 -17.92 -2.55
CA GLY A 119 15.18 -16.62 -2.36
C GLY A 119 15.86 -16.07 -3.62
N ARG A 120 16.06 -16.88 -4.67
CA ARG A 120 16.53 -16.41 -5.97
C ARG A 120 15.42 -15.82 -6.82
N ILE A 121 14.17 -16.24 -6.62
CA ILE A 121 13.04 -15.81 -7.44
C ILE A 121 12.81 -14.32 -7.19
N GLU A 122 12.96 -13.51 -8.23
CA GLU A 122 12.67 -12.08 -8.18
C GLU A 122 11.43 -11.74 -9.02
N GLY A 123 10.80 -10.61 -8.70
CA GLY A 123 9.54 -10.14 -9.27
C GLY A 123 8.35 -10.19 -8.30
N PRO A 124 7.13 -9.86 -8.77
CA PRO A 124 6.81 -9.39 -10.11
C PRO A 124 7.42 -8.02 -10.43
N HIS A 125 8.03 -7.90 -11.61
CA HIS A 125 8.43 -6.62 -12.18
C HIS A 125 7.31 -6.10 -13.08
N VAL A 126 7.02 -4.81 -13.01
CA VAL A 126 6.09 -4.17 -13.97
C VAL A 126 6.81 -4.05 -15.31
N ALA A 127 6.31 -4.74 -16.34
CA ALA A 127 6.93 -4.79 -17.66
C ALA A 127 7.18 -3.36 -18.19
N PRO A 128 8.29 -3.08 -18.92
CA PRO A 128 8.65 -1.72 -19.34
C PRO A 128 7.55 -0.92 -20.05
N ASP A 129 6.72 -1.61 -20.81
CA ASP A 129 5.61 -1.10 -21.62
C ASP A 129 4.28 -0.98 -20.86
N GLU A 130 4.12 -1.66 -19.73
CA GLU A 130 2.93 -1.55 -18.90
C GLU A 130 2.85 -0.14 -18.26
N PRO A 131 1.69 0.50 -18.17
CA PRO A 131 1.59 1.80 -17.50
C PRO A 131 1.77 1.68 -15.98
N ILE A 132 2.23 2.77 -15.34
CA ILE A 132 2.17 2.93 -13.89
C ILE A 132 1.17 4.03 -13.55
N ASP A 133 0.20 3.68 -12.72
CA ASP A 133 -0.82 4.62 -12.23
C ASP A 133 -0.36 5.28 -10.93
N LEU A 134 -0.25 6.62 -10.97
CA LEU A 134 0.08 7.47 -9.82
C LEU A 134 -1.23 7.99 -9.22
N LEU A 135 -1.69 7.35 -8.15
CA LEU A 135 -2.94 7.71 -7.47
C LEU A 135 -2.74 8.96 -6.62
N ASN A 136 -3.39 10.07 -6.99
CA ASN A 136 -3.27 11.33 -6.26
C ASN A 136 -4.65 11.87 -5.87
N VAL A 137 -4.89 11.94 -4.56
CA VAL A 137 -6.18 12.30 -3.96
C VAL A 137 -6.19 13.74 -3.47
N ALA A 138 -7.25 14.46 -3.81
CA ALA A 138 -7.53 15.82 -3.37
C ALA A 138 -8.96 15.93 -2.85
N PHE A 139 -9.13 16.45 -1.63
CA PHE A 139 -10.43 16.67 -1.02
C PHE A 139 -10.87 18.12 -1.17
N GLU A 140 -12.14 18.30 -1.50
CA GLU A 140 -12.82 19.56 -1.28
C GLU A 140 -12.91 19.81 0.24
N ASN A 141 -12.36 20.94 0.67
CA ASN A 141 -12.30 21.29 2.09
C ASN A 141 -12.98 22.65 2.30
N PRO A 142 -14.25 22.68 2.76
CA PRO A 142 -15.03 23.89 2.93
C PRO A 142 -14.33 24.93 3.81
N ARG A 143 -13.63 24.50 4.87
CA ARG A 143 -12.87 25.41 5.75
C ARG A 143 -11.73 26.10 5.02
N LYS A 144 -10.99 25.40 4.16
CA LYS A 144 -9.89 25.99 3.37
C LYS A 144 -10.43 26.92 2.28
N ILE A 145 -11.58 26.60 1.70
CA ILE A 145 -12.28 27.44 0.73
C ILE A 145 -12.74 28.73 1.42
N ALA A 146 -13.42 28.65 2.56
CA ALA A 146 -13.84 29.81 3.35
C ALA A 146 -12.67 30.71 3.74
N VAL A 147 -11.52 30.16 4.14
CA VAL A 147 -10.32 30.95 4.44
C VAL A 147 -9.75 31.65 3.20
N ARG A 148 -9.83 31.05 2.01
CA ARG A 148 -9.41 31.68 0.75
C ARG A 148 -10.35 32.82 0.34
N VAL A 149 -11.66 32.65 0.54
CA VAL A 149 -12.69 33.63 0.16
C VAL A 149 -12.76 34.79 1.17
N ASP A 150 -12.80 34.50 2.47
CA ASP A 150 -13.04 35.52 3.52
C ASP A 150 -11.78 36.06 4.19
N GLY A 151 -10.61 35.49 3.85
CA GLY A 151 -9.35 35.69 4.57
C GLY A 151 -9.30 34.91 5.89
N ASN A 152 -8.19 35.02 6.62
CA ASN A 152 -8.05 34.35 7.92
C ASN A 152 -8.91 35.03 9.00
N VAL A 153 -10.20 34.68 9.07
CA VAL A 153 -11.18 35.16 10.07
C VAL A 153 -10.73 34.87 11.52
N GLY A 154 -9.81 33.91 11.71
CA GLY A 154 -9.22 33.59 13.01
C GLY A 154 -8.41 34.72 13.65
N GLY A 155 -7.93 35.68 12.86
CA GLY A 155 -7.22 36.88 13.34
C GLY A 155 -8.11 38.08 13.64
N LEU A 156 -9.42 38.01 13.39
CA LEU A 156 -10.34 39.15 13.56
C LEU A 156 -10.80 39.32 15.01
N PRO A 157 -11.11 40.56 15.45
CA PRO A 157 -11.75 40.83 16.73
C PRO A 157 -13.04 40.02 16.90
N LYS A 158 -13.33 39.53 18.13
CA LYS A 158 -14.46 38.62 18.43
C LYS A 158 -15.82 39.05 17.84
N ARG A 159 -16.08 40.35 17.73
CA ARG A 159 -17.35 40.91 17.23
C ARG A 159 -17.48 40.75 15.70
N GLU A 160 -16.43 41.04 14.96
CA GLU A 160 -16.35 40.85 13.49
C GLU A 160 -16.33 39.38 13.11
N LYS A 161 -15.62 38.56 13.89
CA LYS A 161 -15.64 37.09 13.77
C LYS A 161 -17.07 36.55 13.87
N LYS A 162 -17.87 37.06 14.82
CA LYS A 162 -19.28 36.64 15.02
C LYS A 162 -20.22 37.16 13.93
N GLN A 163 -19.87 38.25 13.25
CA GLN A 163 -20.64 38.82 12.14
C GLN A 163 -20.36 38.09 10.83
N LYS A 164 -19.08 37.85 10.48
CA LYS A 164 -18.70 37.04 9.31
C LYS A 164 -19.16 35.58 9.41
N LEU A 165 -19.11 34.97 10.60
CA LEU A 165 -19.64 33.62 10.83
C LEU A 165 -21.18 33.52 10.70
N ARG A 166 -21.90 34.66 10.67
CA ARG A 166 -23.35 34.72 10.51
C ARG A 166 -23.78 34.93 9.06
N GLU A 167 -22.89 35.38 8.19
CA GLU A 167 -23.17 35.49 6.76
C GLU A 167 -22.99 34.10 6.13
N PRO A 168 -24.05 33.49 5.58
CA PRO A 168 -23.91 32.23 4.87
C PRO A 168 -23.04 32.48 3.63
N LEU A 169 -21.90 31.79 3.54
CA LEU A 169 -21.16 31.71 2.28
C LEU A 169 -22.03 30.98 1.27
N ASP A 170 -22.29 31.62 0.14
CA ASP A 170 -22.93 30.97 -0.99
C ASP A 170 -21.91 30.10 -1.73
N TYR A 171 -21.78 28.84 -1.29
CA TYR A 171 -20.91 27.84 -1.88
C TYR A 171 -21.23 27.56 -3.37
N SER A 172 -22.41 27.93 -3.88
CA SER A 172 -22.80 27.66 -5.27
C SER A 172 -22.06 28.52 -6.31
N THR A 173 -21.42 29.62 -5.87
CA THR A 173 -20.70 30.56 -6.74
C THR A 173 -19.19 30.40 -6.72
N VAL A 174 -18.66 29.55 -5.84
CA VAL A 174 -17.21 29.39 -5.65
C VAL A 174 -16.69 28.25 -6.52
N LYS A 175 -15.78 28.56 -7.45
CA LYS A 175 -15.09 27.53 -8.23
C LYS A 175 -14.19 26.70 -7.31
N VAL A 176 -14.63 25.48 -6.97
CA VAL A 176 -13.86 24.52 -6.18
C VAL A 176 -12.62 24.12 -6.97
N SER A 177 -11.45 24.36 -6.38
CA SER A 177 -10.15 23.95 -6.94
C SER A 177 -9.59 22.79 -6.13
N PHE A 178 -9.19 21.74 -6.83
CA PHE A 178 -8.49 20.58 -6.28
C PHE A 178 -6.96 20.72 -6.36
N ASP A 179 -6.46 21.95 -6.54
CA ASP A 179 -5.04 22.32 -6.48
C ASP A 179 -4.57 22.35 -5.02
N VAL A 180 -4.71 21.21 -4.36
CA VAL A 180 -4.21 20.97 -3.02
C VAL A 180 -2.69 20.78 -3.08
N PRO A 181 -1.97 21.00 -1.96
CA PRO A 181 -0.52 20.97 -1.98
C PRO A 181 0.09 19.68 -2.55
N ASP A 182 -0.51 18.51 -2.31
CA ASP A 182 0.00 17.23 -2.85
C ASP A 182 -0.35 17.02 -4.32
N ARG A 183 -1.44 17.60 -4.83
CA ARG A 183 -1.76 17.62 -6.27
C ARG A 183 -0.66 18.36 -7.03
N LEU A 184 -0.32 19.55 -6.55
CA LEU A 184 0.67 20.42 -7.18
C LEU A 184 2.08 19.80 -7.16
N THR A 185 2.51 19.24 -6.02
CA THR A 185 3.82 18.57 -5.97
C THR A 185 3.82 17.26 -6.76
N GLY A 186 2.71 16.51 -6.77
CA GLY A 186 2.58 15.29 -7.55
C GLY A 186 2.69 15.53 -9.07
N LEU A 187 2.12 16.62 -9.57
CA LEU A 187 2.28 17.01 -10.98
C LEU A 187 3.73 17.36 -11.33
N GLN A 188 4.47 17.99 -10.42
CA GLN A 188 5.91 18.23 -10.62
C GLN A 188 6.72 16.93 -10.59
N GLU A 189 6.36 15.98 -9.73
CA GLU A 189 6.99 14.66 -9.64
C GLU A 189 6.72 13.80 -10.87
N LEU A 190 5.53 13.91 -11.45
CA LEU A 190 5.20 13.28 -12.73
C LEU A 190 6.17 13.73 -13.84
N GLU A 191 6.45 15.03 -13.93
CA GLU A 191 7.40 15.54 -14.93
C GLU A 191 8.84 15.07 -14.67
N GLU A 192 9.22 14.92 -13.41
CA GLU A 192 10.51 14.35 -13.03
C GLU A 192 10.62 12.87 -13.44
N LEU A 193 9.58 12.08 -13.17
CA LEU A 193 9.48 10.67 -13.56
C LEU A 193 9.48 10.49 -15.09
N ARG A 194 8.78 11.37 -15.83
CA ARG A 194 8.79 11.37 -17.31
C ARG A 194 10.18 11.62 -17.88
N ARG A 195 10.97 12.50 -17.25
CA ARG A 195 12.37 12.73 -17.67
C ARG A 195 13.27 11.54 -17.35
N LEU A 196 13.08 10.91 -16.19
CA LEU A 196 13.88 9.76 -15.74
C LEU A 196 13.57 8.48 -16.53
N CYS A 197 12.30 8.23 -16.79
CA CYS A 197 11.80 7.02 -17.42
C CYS A 197 10.90 7.40 -18.62
N PRO A 198 11.49 7.93 -19.72
CA PRO A 198 10.72 8.48 -20.84
C PRO A 198 9.90 7.44 -21.62
N ASN A 199 10.31 6.18 -21.56
CA ASN A 199 9.62 5.09 -22.25
C ASN A 199 8.46 4.50 -21.43
N ARG A 200 8.28 4.93 -20.17
CA ARG A 200 7.20 4.47 -19.31
C ARG A 200 5.98 5.38 -19.45
N THR A 201 4.82 4.78 -19.64
CA THR A 201 3.54 5.50 -19.51
C THR A 201 3.24 5.75 -18.03
N TRP A 202 3.19 7.02 -17.65
CA TRP A 202 2.82 7.45 -16.29
C TRP A 202 1.41 8.06 -16.32
N ASN A 203 0.44 7.33 -15.78
CA ASN A 203 -0.93 7.79 -15.65
C ASN A 203 -1.10 8.51 -14.31
N PHE A 204 -1.16 9.84 -14.34
CA PHE A 204 -1.44 10.60 -13.13
C PHE A 204 -2.95 10.66 -12.89
N LEU A 205 -3.43 9.80 -11.99
CA LEU A 205 -4.86 9.69 -11.69
C LEU A 205 -5.26 10.75 -10.67
N GLU A 206 -6.03 11.74 -11.16
CA GLU A 206 -6.63 12.79 -10.38
C GLU A 206 -7.92 12.34 -9.71
N ILE A 207 -7.82 11.91 -8.45
CA ILE A 207 -8.95 11.54 -7.61
C ILE A 207 -9.42 12.78 -6.85
N ASN A 208 -10.45 13.44 -7.35
CA ASN A 208 -11.05 14.62 -6.73
C ASN A 208 -12.26 14.17 -5.93
N VAL A 209 -12.27 14.43 -4.62
CA VAL A 209 -13.30 13.98 -3.69
C VAL A 209 -14.09 15.19 -3.19
N PRO A 210 -15.32 15.40 -3.69
CA PRO A 210 -16.25 16.39 -3.16
C PRO A 210 -16.51 16.20 -1.66
N PHE A 211 -16.86 17.29 -0.98
CA PHE A 211 -17.04 17.25 0.47
C PHE A 211 -18.16 16.28 0.86
N ASP A 212 -19.32 16.35 0.20
CA ASP A 212 -20.47 15.49 0.50
C ASP A 212 -20.16 14.01 0.27
N GLU A 213 -19.40 13.68 -0.78
CA GLU A 213 -18.94 12.32 -1.05
C GLU A 213 -18.06 11.79 0.09
N SER A 214 -17.14 12.63 0.59
CA SER A 214 -16.31 12.28 1.74
C SER A 214 -17.13 12.07 3.02
N GLN A 215 -18.19 12.85 3.22
CA GLN A 215 -19.07 12.71 4.39
C GLN A 215 -19.92 11.43 4.29
N ASN A 216 -20.39 11.07 3.10
CA ASN A 216 -21.16 9.84 2.88
C ASN A 216 -20.32 8.58 3.09
N ALA A 217 -19.03 8.60 2.72
CA ALA A 217 -18.11 7.49 2.97
C ALA A 217 -17.67 7.38 4.43
N ARG A 218 -17.84 8.46 5.23
CA ARG A 218 -17.28 8.56 6.57
C ARG A 218 -17.66 7.39 7.50
N PRO A 219 -18.95 6.97 7.64
CA PRO A 219 -19.31 5.88 8.54
C PRO A 219 -18.68 4.54 8.15
N ILE A 220 -18.53 4.29 6.85
CA ILE A 220 -17.89 3.08 6.32
C ILE A 220 -16.41 3.08 6.71
N VAL A 221 -15.72 4.20 6.49
CA VAL A 221 -14.29 4.32 6.80
C VAL A 221 -14.04 4.23 8.31
N GLU A 222 -14.90 4.83 9.14
CA GLU A 222 -14.82 4.72 10.62
C GLU A 222 -14.93 3.26 11.07
N ALA A 223 -15.82 2.47 10.47
CA ALA A 223 -15.92 1.04 10.76
C ALA A 223 -14.67 0.26 10.30
N LEU A 224 -14.12 0.57 9.13
CA LEU A 224 -12.94 -0.11 8.57
C LEU A 224 -11.65 0.19 9.37
N MET A 225 -11.50 1.40 9.92
CA MET A 225 -10.27 1.77 10.64
C MET A 225 -10.17 1.19 12.06
N PHE A 226 -11.28 0.74 12.65
CA PHE A 226 -11.31 0.16 14.00
C PHE A 226 -10.27 -0.97 14.19
N PRO A 227 -9.45 -1.00 15.26
CA PRO A 227 -9.64 -0.30 16.54
C PRO A 227 -9.07 1.12 16.60
N SER A 228 -8.45 1.61 15.52
CA SER A 228 -8.04 3.00 15.44
C SER A 228 -9.28 3.90 15.43
N ARG A 229 -9.23 4.98 16.21
CA ARG A 229 -10.43 5.80 16.48
C ARG A 229 -10.10 7.25 16.81
N THR A 230 -9.00 7.78 16.27
CA THR A 230 -8.66 9.21 16.42
C THR A 230 -9.04 10.02 15.18
N VAL A 231 -9.18 11.33 15.34
CA VAL A 231 -9.40 12.26 14.21
C VAL A 231 -8.29 12.14 13.18
N MET A 232 -7.03 11.95 13.61
CA MET A 232 -5.91 11.73 12.71
C MET A 232 -6.08 10.43 11.91
N ASP A 233 -6.42 9.33 12.59
CA ASP A 233 -6.63 8.04 11.95
C ASP A 233 -7.70 8.13 10.86
N MET A 234 -8.79 8.84 11.13
CA MET A 234 -9.85 9.05 10.15
C MET A 234 -9.39 9.84 8.93
N SER A 235 -8.61 10.91 9.13
CA SER A 235 -8.10 11.71 8.02
C SER A 235 -7.09 10.97 7.13
N LEU A 236 -6.34 10.01 7.71
CA LEU A 236 -5.44 9.14 6.96
C LEU A 236 -6.23 8.03 6.24
N ALA A 237 -7.13 7.38 6.96
CA ALA A 237 -7.98 6.30 6.45
C ALA A 237 -8.82 6.78 5.26
N ILE A 238 -9.49 7.93 5.35
CA ILE A 238 -10.35 8.41 4.26
C ILE A 238 -9.53 8.73 3.00
N ALA A 239 -8.31 9.25 3.15
CA ALA A 239 -7.43 9.51 1.99
C ALA A 239 -7.03 8.19 1.31
N LEU A 240 -6.65 7.17 2.09
CA LEU A 240 -6.31 5.85 1.56
C LEU A 240 -7.52 5.13 0.96
N TYR A 241 -8.71 5.30 1.53
CA TYR A 241 -9.96 4.73 1.03
C TYR A 241 -10.24 5.20 -0.41
N PHE A 242 -10.23 6.52 -0.63
CA PHE A 242 -10.46 7.07 -1.96
C PHE A 242 -9.30 6.82 -2.91
N ALA A 243 -8.06 6.79 -2.42
CA ALA A 243 -6.91 6.38 -3.23
C ALA A 243 -7.10 4.94 -3.74
N ALA A 244 -7.44 4.01 -2.85
CA ALA A 244 -7.62 2.60 -3.18
C ALA A 244 -8.78 2.35 -4.14
N ARG A 245 -9.87 3.14 -4.05
CA ARG A 245 -10.93 3.11 -5.07
C ARG A 245 -10.37 3.29 -6.48
N ALA A 246 -9.37 4.16 -6.64
CA ALA A 246 -8.67 4.47 -7.89
C ALA A 246 -9.59 4.79 -9.07
N GLU A 247 -10.60 5.60 -8.79
CA GLU A 247 -11.51 6.19 -9.76
C GLU A 247 -11.29 7.71 -9.75
N GLY A 248 -11.09 8.28 -10.93
CA GLY A 248 -10.84 9.70 -11.08
C GLY A 248 -10.74 10.09 -12.55
N GLN A 249 -9.83 11.02 -12.85
CA GLN A 249 -9.57 11.47 -14.20
C GLN A 249 -8.07 11.52 -14.51
N ILE A 250 -7.69 11.30 -15.75
CA ILE A 250 -6.30 11.49 -16.23
C ILE A 250 -6.25 12.60 -17.28
N ARG A 251 -5.04 13.11 -17.51
CA ARG A 251 -4.74 14.05 -18.61
C ARG A 251 -3.60 13.50 -19.43
N THR A 252 -3.73 13.55 -20.75
CA THR A 252 -2.66 13.11 -21.66
C THR A 252 -1.45 14.03 -21.60
N HIS A 253 -1.65 15.33 -21.40
CA HIS A 253 -0.61 16.33 -21.20
C HIS A 253 -1.10 17.49 -20.33
N PRO A 254 -0.19 18.31 -19.75
CA PRO A 254 -0.59 19.50 -19.01
C PRO A 254 -1.49 20.42 -19.84
N GLY A 255 -2.68 20.73 -19.32
CA GLY A 255 -3.68 21.57 -20.00
C GLY A 255 -4.68 20.81 -20.89
N ALA A 256 -4.50 19.51 -21.12
CA ALA A 256 -5.49 18.69 -21.80
C ALA A 256 -6.79 18.59 -20.98
N GLU A 257 -7.93 18.42 -21.67
CA GLU A 257 -9.19 18.11 -21.01
C GLU A 257 -9.08 16.78 -20.24
N PRO A 258 -9.64 16.71 -19.01
CA PRO A 258 -9.56 15.50 -18.21
C PRO A 258 -10.50 14.43 -18.77
N THR A 259 -10.04 13.19 -18.79
CA THR A 259 -10.86 12.02 -19.18
C THR A 259 -11.08 11.10 -17.98
N PRO A 260 -12.30 10.63 -17.72
CA PRO A 260 -12.57 9.65 -16.67
C PRO A 260 -11.69 8.41 -16.82
N TYR A 261 -11.16 7.91 -15.70
CA TYR A 261 -10.29 6.74 -15.68
C TYR A 261 -10.43 5.98 -14.36
N THR A 262 -10.44 4.65 -14.46
CA THR A 262 -10.39 3.74 -13.32
C THR A 262 -9.18 2.83 -13.48
N SER A 263 -8.29 2.84 -12.51
CA SER A 263 -7.10 2.00 -12.52
C SER A 263 -7.47 0.51 -12.38
N PRO A 264 -6.99 -0.38 -13.27
CA PRO A 264 -7.19 -1.82 -13.15
C PRO A 264 -6.26 -2.45 -12.09
N ALA A 265 -5.30 -1.69 -11.56
CA ALA A 265 -4.27 -2.21 -10.67
C ALA A 265 -4.87 -2.77 -9.37
N ARG A 266 -4.46 -4.01 -9.05
CA ARG A 266 -4.84 -4.72 -7.83
C ARG A 266 -3.81 -4.62 -6.72
N VAL A 267 -2.58 -4.23 -7.06
CA VAL A 267 -1.48 -4.06 -6.10
C VAL A 267 -1.11 -2.58 -6.05
N LEU A 268 -1.07 -2.01 -4.85
CA LEU A 268 -0.67 -0.63 -4.60
C LEU A 268 0.68 -0.60 -3.89
N LEU A 269 1.61 0.24 -4.35
CA LEU A 269 2.87 0.49 -3.66
C LEU A 269 2.72 1.71 -2.75
N ASN A 270 3.01 1.55 -1.46
CA ASN A 270 2.91 2.63 -0.47
C ASN A 270 4.24 2.83 0.26
N GLY A 271 4.72 4.08 0.30
CA GLY A 271 6.00 4.49 0.91
C GLY A 271 6.04 4.52 2.45
N LEU A 272 5.03 3.96 3.11
CA LEU A 272 4.99 3.80 4.57
C LEU A 272 6.22 3.03 5.08
N GLY A 273 6.75 3.45 6.24
CA GLY A 273 7.99 2.92 6.85
C GLY A 273 9.20 3.81 6.60
N SER A 274 9.19 4.64 5.54
CA SER A 274 10.32 5.50 5.23
C SER A 274 10.60 6.55 6.32
N ASP A 275 9.56 7.10 6.95
CA ASP A 275 9.72 8.12 7.99
C ASP A 275 10.21 7.52 9.31
N GLU A 276 9.68 6.34 9.66
CA GLU A 276 9.98 5.58 10.88
C GLU A 276 11.39 4.97 10.84
N LEU A 277 11.87 4.56 9.66
CA LEU A 277 13.20 3.96 9.52
C LEU A 277 14.31 5.00 9.35
N LEU A 278 14.02 6.15 8.72
CA LEU A 278 15.04 7.11 8.26
C LEU A 278 14.93 8.49 8.91
N GLY A 279 14.02 8.71 9.85
CA GLY A 279 13.96 9.97 10.57
C GLY A 279 13.29 11.10 9.81
N GLY A 280 12.02 10.89 9.42
CA GLY A 280 11.27 11.88 8.65
C GLY A 280 10.43 12.87 9.45
N TYR A 281 10.07 12.54 10.69
CA TYR A 281 9.16 13.34 11.48
C TYR A 281 9.86 14.49 12.20
N GLY A 282 9.21 15.66 12.26
CA GLY A 282 9.75 16.82 12.99
C GLY A 282 10.02 16.54 14.48
N ARG A 283 9.34 15.55 15.07
CA ARG A 283 9.56 15.13 16.47
C ARG A 283 10.95 14.54 16.71
N HIS A 284 11.59 13.93 15.71
CA HIS A 284 12.95 13.38 15.84
C HIS A 284 13.95 14.50 16.15
N ARG A 285 13.77 15.67 15.52
CA ARG A 285 14.56 16.87 15.85
C ARG A 285 14.27 17.40 17.24
N THR A 286 13.01 17.38 17.67
CA THR A 286 12.64 17.77 19.04
C THR A 286 13.28 16.83 20.07
N ALA A 287 13.25 15.53 19.82
CA ALA A 287 13.90 14.52 20.67
C ALA A 287 15.42 14.73 20.74
N PHE A 288 16.06 15.02 19.60
CA PHE A 288 17.47 15.37 19.57
C PHE A 288 17.81 16.58 20.42
N LYS A 289 17.00 17.65 20.34
CA LYS A 289 17.19 18.85 21.16
C LYS A 289 16.98 18.59 22.65
N ALA A 290 16.13 17.62 22.99
CA ALA A 290 15.82 17.27 24.37
C ALA A 290 16.93 16.44 25.03
N ALA A 291 17.43 15.39 24.37
CA ALA A 291 18.38 14.46 24.98
C ALA A 291 19.36 13.80 23.97
N GLY A 292 19.67 14.48 22.87
CA GLY A 292 20.68 14.05 21.91
C GLY A 292 20.30 12.82 21.11
N TRP A 293 21.31 12.10 20.61
CA TRP A 293 21.11 10.99 19.67
C TRP A 293 20.35 9.81 20.25
N GLN A 294 20.52 9.51 21.53
CA GLN A 294 19.82 8.38 22.16
C GLN A 294 18.30 8.57 22.09
N ALA A 295 17.79 9.77 22.40
CA ALA A 295 16.36 10.04 22.30
C ALA A 295 15.82 9.94 20.86
N VAL A 296 16.64 10.21 19.84
CA VAL A 296 16.25 9.97 18.45
C VAL A 296 16.11 8.48 18.17
N ILE A 297 17.07 7.68 18.64
CA ILE A 297 17.06 6.22 18.48
C ILE A 297 15.82 5.63 19.17
N ASP A 298 15.55 6.05 20.41
CA ASP A 298 14.40 5.57 21.18
C ASP A 298 13.07 5.93 20.51
N GLU A 299 12.94 7.15 19.96
CA GLU A 299 11.74 7.56 19.20
C GLU A 299 11.56 6.76 17.91
N LEU A 300 12.63 6.52 17.14
CA LEU A 300 12.57 5.71 15.92
C LEU A 300 12.20 4.25 16.24
N GLN A 301 12.79 3.67 17.30
CA GLN A 301 12.45 2.31 17.72
C GLN A 301 10.98 2.21 18.15
N LEU A 302 10.51 3.17 18.94
CA LEU A 302 9.11 3.25 19.36
C LEU A 302 8.14 3.35 18.18
N GLU A 303 8.52 4.07 17.13
CA GLU A 303 7.75 4.16 15.89
C GLU A 303 7.68 2.82 15.18
N ILE A 304 8.83 2.17 14.96
CA ILE A 304 8.92 0.85 14.32
C ILE A 304 8.05 -0.17 15.06
N ASP A 305 8.15 -0.23 16.39
CA ASP A 305 7.36 -1.15 17.24
C ASP A 305 5.85 -0.91 17.12
N ARG A 306 5.45 0.31 16.78
CA ARG A 306 4.05 0.73 16.66
C ARG A 306 3.48 0.62 15.25
N ILE A 307 4.31 0.47 14.21
CA ILE A 307 3.85 0.37 12.81
C ILE A 307 2.70 -0.63 12.62
N PRO A 308 2.75 -1.86 13.19
CA PRO A 308 1.68 -2.84 12.99
C PRO A 308 0.32 -2.36 13.49
N THR A 309 0.29 -1.70 14.66
CA THR A 309 -0.95 -1.32 15.34
C THR A 309 -1.44 0.07 14.98
N ARG A 310 -0.53 1.01 14.71
CA ARG A 310 -0.86 2.41 14.37
C ARG A 310 -1.15 2.64 12.89
N ASN A 311 -0.52 1.84 12.02
CA ASN A 311 -0.57 2.07 10.58
C ASN A 311 -1.09 0.86 9.83
N LEU A 312 -0.33 -0.25 9.80
CA LEU A 312 -0.61 -1.37 8.90
C LEU A 312 -2.02 -1.93 9.08
N GLY A 313 -2.46 -2.18 10.31
CA GLY A 313 -3.81 -2.71 10.53
C GLY A 313 -4.93 -1.79 10.05
N ARG A 314 -4.79 -0.46 10.19
CA ARG A 314 -5.75 0.51 9.68
C ARG A 314 -5.72 0.55 8.15
N ASP A 315 -4.52 0.74 7.60
CA ASP A 315 -4.32 0.99 6.18
C ASP A 315 -4.72 -0.24 5.35
N ASP A 316 -4.39 -1.44 5.83
CA ASP A 316 -4.77 -2.71 5.19
C ASP A 316 -6.29 -2.88 5.09
N ARG A 317 -7.04 -2.78 6.20
CA ARG A 317 -8.51 -2.93 6.19
C ARG A 317 -9.19 -1.93 5.27
N VAL A 318 -8.71 -0.69 5.26
CA VAL A 318 -9.26 0.38 4.42
C VAL A 318 -9.01 0.09 2.94
N ILE A 319 -7.77 -0.26 2.56
CA ILE A 319 -7.41 -0.49 1.15
C ILE A 319 -8.03 -1.78 0.63
N SER A 320 -7.98 -2.85 1.42
CA SER A 320 -8.54 -4.17 1.08
C SER A 320 -10.05 -4.16 0.90
N SER A 321 -10.77 -3.16 1.45
CA SER A 321 -12.21 -2.97 1.20
C SER A 321 -12.55 -2.74 -0.29
N TRP A 322 -11.58 -2.31 -1.09
CA TRP A 322 -11.70 -2.15 -2.56
C TRP A 322 -11.12 -3.35 -3.34
N GLY A 323 -10.81 -4.46 -2.67
CA GLY A 323 -10.22 -5.64 -3.31
C GLY A 323 -8.82 -5.36 -3.88
N LYS A 324 -8.01 -4.58 -3.15
CA LYS A 324 -6.64 -4.25 -3.49
C LYS A 324 -5.67 -4.63 -2.37
N GLU A 325 -4.52 -5.14 -2.76
CA GLU A 325 -3.39 -5.44 -1.87
C GLU A 325 -2.45 -4.25 -1.82
N THR A 326 -1.89 -3.94 -0.65
CA THR A 326 -0.83 -2.93 -0.52
C THR A 326 0.50 -3.60 -0.21
N ARG A 327 1.56 -3.17 -0.89
CA ARG A 327 2.94 -3.56 -0.59
C ARG A 327 3.72 -2.34 -0.10
N HIS A 328 4.62 -2.59 0.85
CA HIS A 328 5.40 -1.56 1.53
C HIS A 328 6.90 -1.81 1.33
N PRO A 329 7.51 -1.32 0.23
CA PRO A 329 8.92 -1.60 -0.07
C PRO A 329 9.89 -1.24 1.05
N PHE A 330 9.64 -0.14 1.78
CA PHE A 330 10.46 0.26 2.93
C PHE A 330 10.38 -0.70 4.11
N LEU A 331 9.31 -1.49 4.22
CA LEU A 331 9.13 -2.50 5.27
C LEU A 331 9.56 -3.90 4.83
N SER A 332 10.17 -4.05 3.66
CA SER A 332 10.87 -5.28 3.31
C SER A 332 11.90 -5.61 4.40
N LEU A 333 11.93 -6.88 4.85
CA LEU A 333 12.84 -7.31 5.91
C LEU A 333 14.31 -7.03 5.58
N SER A 334 14.70 -7.15 4.29
CA SER A 334 16.07 -6.82 3.86
C SER A 334 16.38 -5.34 4.01
N VAL A 335 15.44 -4.45 3.66
CA VAL A 335 15.58 -3.00 3.81
C VAL A 335 15.61 -2.61 5.28
N VAL A 336 14.70 -3.15 6.09
CA VAL A 336 14.64 -2.90 7.53
C VAL A 336 15.92 -3.37 8.20
N ASN A 337 16.39 -4.59 7.93
CA ASN A 337 17.61 -5.14 8.51
C ASN A 337 18.84 -4.28 8.16
N PHE A 338 18.97 -3.88 6.89
CA PHE A 338 20.05 -2.99 6.47
C PHE A 338 20.00 -1.64 7.21
N LEU A 339 18.84 -0.97 7.24
CA LEU A 339 18.71 0.36 7.86
C LEU A 339 18.82 0.33 9.39
N ALA A 340 18.41 -0.77 10.03
CA ALA A 340 18.51 -0.96 11.48
C ALA A 340 19.97 -1.04 11.94
N GLN A 341 20.87 -1.58 11.12
CA GLN A 341 22.29 -1.70 11.44
C GLN A 341 23.08 -0.40 11.24
N LEU A 342 22.51 0.59 10.54
CA LEU A 342 23.19 1.86 10.29
C LEU A 342 23.15 2.79 11.51
N PRO A 343 24.27 3.46 11.84
CA PRO A 343 24.27 4.55 12.80
C PRO A 343 23.24 5.63 12.44
N VAL A 344 22.46 6.09 13.44
CA VAL A 344 21.35 7.04 13.22
C VAL A 344 21.74 8.32 12.49
N HIS A 345 22.95 8.84 12.72
CA HIS A 345 23.46 10.05 12.08
C HIS A 345 23.76 9.88 10.58
N MET A 346 23.86 8.64 10.09
CA MET A 346 23.93 8.37 8.64
C MET A 346 22.53 8.43 8.01
N LYS A 347 21.47 8.16 8.78
CA LYS A 347 20.08 8.12 8.32
C LYS A 347 19.46 9.51 8.27
N MET A 348 19.72 10.32 9.30
CA MET A 348 19.24 11.70 9.44
C MET A 348 20.24 12.59 10.19
N ASP A 349 20.16 13.90 9.97
CA ASP A 349 20.92 14.90 10.73
C ASP A 349 20.02 16.04 11.26
N PRO A 350 19.51 15.96 12.50
CA PRO A 350 18.64 16.98 13.10
C PRO A 350 19.36 18.30 13.42
N ARG A 351 20.67 18.42 13.16
CA ARG A 351 21.43 19.68 13.32
C ARG A 351 21.32 20.57 12.08
N LEU A 352 21.07 19.99 10.90
CA LEU A 352 20.86 20.73 9.65
C LEU A 352 19.51 21.44 9.64
N GLU A 353 19.29 22.39 8.73
CA GLU A 353 18.00 23.08 8.60
C GLU A 353 16.83 22.11 8.32
N SER A 354 15.62 22.52 8.68
CA SER A 354 14.42 21.70 8.49
C SER A 354 14.12 21.53 7.00
N GLY A 355 14.06 20.28 6.56
CA GLY A 355 13.92 19.91 5.15
C GLY A 355 15.19 19.32 4.55
N LEU A 356 16.35 19.48 5.20
CA LEU A 356 17.63 18.94 4.73
C LEU A 356 18.05 17.69 5.50
N GLY A 357 17.95 17.76 6.83
CA GLY A 357 18.46 16.72 7.73
C GLY A 357 17.58 15.49 7.86
N GLU A 358 16.27 15.65 7.69
CA GLU A 358 15.30 14.55 7.80
C GLU A 358 15.44 13.60 6.60
N LYS A 359 15.52 12.29 6.84
CA LYS A 359 15.70 11.25 5.79
C LYS A 359 16.93 11.48 4.89
N LEU A 360 18.02 12.00 5.45
CA LEU A 360 19.24 12.36 4.74
C LEU A 360 19.73 11.26 3.79
N LEU A 361 19.81 10.01 4.27
CA LEU A 361 20.26 8.89 3.44
C LEU A 361 19.35 8.66 2.23
N LEU A 362 18.03 8.75 2.42
CA LEU A 362 17.06 8.60 1.33
C LEU A 362 17.14 9.74 0.34
N ARG A 363 17.38 10.97 0.79
CA ARG A 363 17.57 12.12 -0.10
C ARG A 363 18.80 11.93 -0.98
N LEU A 364 19.91 11.47 -0.39
CA LEU A 364 21.13 11.15 -1.14
C LEU A 364 20.89 10.01 -2.15
N ALA A 365 20.19 8.96 -1.76
CA ALA A 365 19.83 7.84 -2.63
C ALA A 365 18.92 8.29 -3.79
N ALA A 366 17.86 9.04 -3.50
CA ALA A 366 16.94 9.61 -4.49
C ALA A 366 17.70 10.48 -5.50
N ARG A 367 18.57 11.37 -5.02
CA ARG A 367 19.38 12.22 -5.91
C ARG A 367 20.35 11.40 -6.76
N LYS A 368 20.91 10.31 -6.21
CA LYS A 368 21.82 9.41 -6.94
C LYS A 368 21.12 8.70 -8.10
N VAL A 369 19.83 8.40 -7.97
CA VAL A 369 19.01 7.83 -9.05
C VAL A 369 18.35 8.91 -9.93
N GLY A 370 18.74 10.18 -9.77
CA GLY A 370 18.30 11.31 -10.60
C GLY A 370 16.99 11.97 -10.18
N LEU A 371 16.40 11.57 -9.05
CA LEU A 371 15.25 12.26 -8.44
C LEU A 371 15.72 13.50 -7.66
N VAL A 372 16.07 14.56 -8.38
CA VAL A 372 16.62 15.81 -7.83
C VAL A 372 15.56 16.61 -7.07
N GLU A 373 14.42 16.93 -7.69
CA GLU A 373 13.37 17.73 -7.08
C GLU A 373 12.78 16.99 -5.88
N ALA A 374 12.40 15.71 -6.03
CA ALA A 374 11.87 14.91 -4.94
C ALA A 374 12.85 14.81 -3.74
N SER A 375 14.15 14.66 -4.00
CA SER A 375 15.16 14.60 -2.93
C SER A 375 15.25 15.87 -2.07
N SER A 376 14.81 17.02 -2.58
CA SER A 376 14.87 18.32 -1.90
C SER A 376 13.57 18.69 -1.14
N ARG A 377 12.47 17.98 -1.40
CA ARG A 377 11.16 18.35 -0.83
C ARG A 377 11.10 18.07 0.67
N LYS A 378 10.58 19.03 1.41
CA LYS A 378 10.27 18.85 2.83
C LYS A 378 9.08 17.90 3.00
N LYS A 379 9.15 17.01 3.99
CA LYS A 379 8.05 16.10 4.33
C LYS A 379 6.75 16.88 4.57
N ARG A 380 5.67 16.41 3.97
CA ARG A 380 4.29 16.73 4.33
C ARG A 380 3.55 15.42 4.64
N ALA A 381 2.66 15.43 5.63
CA ALA A 381 1.80 14.27 5.87
C ALA A 381 0.60 14.33 4.91
N MET A 382 0.21 13.18 4.35
CA MET A 382 -0.82 13.10 3.31
C MET A 382 -2.13 13.79 3.74
N GLN A 383 -2.57 13.65 5.00
CA GLN A 383 -3.81 14.27 5.47
C GLN A 383 -3.85 15.81 5.35
N PHE A 384 -2.67 16.45 5.37
CA PHE A 384 -2.55 17.90 5.20
C PHE A 384 -2.33 18.29 3.75
N GLY A 385 -1.71 17.42 2.97
CA GLY A 385 -1.39 17.71 1.57
C GLY A 385 -2.53 17.40 0.62
N SER A 386 -3.36 16.39 0.92
CA SER A 386 -4.60 16.06 0.22
C SER A 386 -5.81 16.89 0.68
N HIS A 387 -5.67 17.63 1.80
CA HIS A 387 -6.75 18.33 2.50
C HIS A 387 -7.83 17.45 3.18
N SER A 388 -7.57 16.16 3.40
CA SER A 388 -8.50 15.27 4.13
C SER A 388 -8.63 15.56 5.63
N ALA A 389 -7.72 16.35 6.21
CA ALA A 389 -7.81 16.79 7.61
C ALA A 389 -8.61 18.09 7.77
N ARG A 390 -9.31 18.21 8.91
CA ARG A 390 -10.00 19.46 9.36
C ARG A 390 -11.03 19.97 8.35
N MET A 391 -11.89 19.09 7.83
CA MET A 391 -12.87 19.44 6.79
C MET A 391 -14.14 20.11 7.32
N ALA A 392 -14.62 19.75 8.52
CA ALA A 392 -15.92 20.22 9.01
C ALA A 392 -15.91 21.67 9.55
N PRO A 393 -16.93 22.50 9.22
CA PRO A 393 -17.12 23.80 9.84
C PRO A 393 -17.41 23.68 11.35
N GLY A 394 -16.73 24.44 12.19
CA GLY A 394 -16.96 24.44 13.65
C GLY A 394 -16.21 23.36 14.44
N GLU A 395 -15.62 22.36 13.79
CA GLU A 395 -14.56 21.57 14.42
C GLU A 395 -13.36 22.50 14.66
N GLY A 396 -13.08 22.80 15.93
CA GLY A 396 -11.91 23.58 16.32
C GLY A 396 -10.60 22.96 15.82
N ASP A 397 -9.45 23.52 16.22
CA ASP A 397 -8.17 22.81 16.08
C ASP A 397 -8.11 21.64 17.08
N LYS A 398 -9.03 20.67 16.93
CA LYS A 398 -9.03 19.40 17.63
C LYS A 398 -7.66 18.76 17.37
N LYS A 399 -6.94 18.43 18.45
CA LYS A 399 -5.68 17.69 18.35
C LYS A 399 -5.96 16.37 17.64
N GLY A 400 -5.05 15.94 16.76
CA GLY A 400 -5.24 14.73 15.97
C GLY A 400 -5.49 13.48 16.81
N ASP A 401 -5.00 13.46 18.05
CA ASP A 401 -5.14 12.34 18.99
C ASP A 401 -6.51 12.27 19.69
N ILE A 402 -7.42 13.20 19.41
CA ILE A 402 -8.78 13.19 19.98
C ILE A 402 -9.54 11.99 19.42
N LEU A 403 -10.19 11.25 20.32
CA LEU A 403 -11.06 10.12 19.97
C LEU A 403 -12.30 10.60 19.22
N ILE A 404 -12.72 9.83 18.22
CA ILE A 404 -13.99 10.01 17.54
C ILE A 404 -15.08 9.44 18.45
N GLU A 405 -16.11 10.23 18.71
CA GLU A 405 -17.29 9.79 19.44
C GLU A 405 -18.06 8.81 18.54
N THR A 406 -18.12 7.55 18.96
CA THR A 406 -18.90 6.48 18.32
C THR A 406 -20.34 6.51 18.74
#